data_AF-A0A2P8MJ48-F1
#
_entry.id   AF-A0A2P8MJ48-F1
#
_cell.length_a   1.000
_cell.length_b   1.000
_cell.length_c   1.000
_cell.angle_alpha   90.00
_cell.angle_beta   90.00
_cell.angle_gamma   90.00
#
_symmetry.space_group_name_H-M   'P 1'
#
loop_
_entity.id
_entity.type
_entity.pdbx_description
1 polymer ?
#
loop_
_entity_poly.entity_id
_entity_poly.type
_entity_poly.pdbx_seq_one_letter_code
_entity_poly.pdbx_strand_id
1 'polypeptide(L)'
;MINISSNDSIRSFVFQNGDKKDFPLLTIGRNSYINDMDIQVSPGSEIVNIHIGNYCSIGYKVMLLVDRNHDYKSISTAPILEIERKLHRKGQIIIGHDVWIGNNVIILSGVRIGNGAVIGAGTVVTKNVPPYAIAVGNPMKIIKYRFDAIEIKKLQSIKWWNWSKDKLDKNIKWFGKKIEVFTNEFYKDTNVDSSKLSLKEKSKDILFIPDFNDRYPIWEKVFLEYINTFSKKDDITLIANVKEKDQFKINKVYKNAFSETNSPHILIVKDQDEKSLFRNVDYFITTRSTSTMQYIDCADEFNVKLISGVDVPIFKKYN
;
A
#
# COMPACT_ATOMS: atom_id res chain seq x y z
N MET A 1 -9.68 19.94 3.70
CA MET A 1 -10.31 19.57 4.97
C MET A 1 -11.32 18.46 4.76
N ILE A 2 -11.11 17.33 5.44
CA ILE A 2 -11.90 16.10 5.35
C ILE A 2 -12.34 15.73 6.76
N ASN A 3 -13.66 15.57 6.96
CA ASN A 3 -14.27 15.04 8.18
C ASN A 3 -15.17 13.86 7.78
N ILE A 4 -14.97 12.71 8.41
CA ILE A 4 -15.64 11.46 8.04
C ILE A 4 -16.01 10.71 9.31
N SER A 5 -17.31 10.46 9.49
CA SER A 5 -17.83 9.63 10.57
C SER A 5 -17.50 8.15 10.36
N SER A 6 -17.58 7.35 11.43
CA SER A 6 -17.42 5.89 11.33
C SER A 6 -18.59 5.25 10.56
N ASN A 7 -18.31 4.24 9.74
CA ASN A 7 -19.31 3.46 9.00
C ASN A 7 -18.79 2.04 8.74
N ASP A 8 -19.65 1.02 8.77
CA ASP A 8 -19.29 -0.39 8.59
C ASP A 8 -19.00 -0.80 7.13
N SER A 9 -18.64 0.15 6.25
CA SER A 9 -18.35 -0.08 4.84
C SER A 9 -17.01 0.52 4.41
N ILE A 10 -16.40 -0.07 3.37
CA ILE A 10 -15.27 0.54 2.66
C ILE A 10 -15.82 1.67 1.80
N ARG A 11 -15.20 2.85 1.89
CA ARG A 11 -15.65 4.07 1.23
C ARG A 11 -14.52 4.67 0.41
N SER A 12 -14.82 5.00 -0.83
CA SER A 12 -13.90 5.71 -1.72
C SER A 12 -14.36 7.13 -1.92
N PHE A 13 -13.43 8.06 -1.76
CA PHE A 13 -13.64 9.49 -1.92
C PHE A 13 -12.92 9.96 -3.16
N VAL A 14 -13.69 10.60 -4.03
CA VAL A 14 -13.27 11.10 -5.32
C VAL A 14 -13.28 12.62 -5.32
N PHE A 15 -12.36 13.23 -6.06
CA PHE A 15 -12.19 14.69 -6.08
C PHE A 15 -11.88 15.19 -7.49
N GLN A 16 -12.07 16.49 -7.73
CA GLN A 16 -11.51 17.14 -8.90
C GLN A 16 -9.98 17.23 -8.75
N ASN A 17 -9.22 16.74 -9.73
CA ASN A 17 -7.76 16.79 -9.73
C ASN A 17 -7.23 17.34 -11.06
N GLY A 18 -7.03 18.66 -11.13
CA GLY A 18 -6.73 19.33 -12.40
C GLY A 18 -7.93 19.24 -13.35
N ASP A 19 -7.73 18.63 -14.51
CA ASP A 19 -8.77 18.33 -15.51
C ASP A 19 -9.54 17.03 -15.23
N LYS A 20 -9.04 16.18 -14.32
CA LYS A 20 -9.63 14.87 -14.01
C LYS A 20 -10.80 14.97 -13.04
N LYS A 21 -11.99 14.57 -13.51
CA LYS A 21 -13.23 14.49 -12.70
C LYS A 21 -13.33 13.19 -11.92
N ASP A 22 -13.76 13.27 -10.66
CA ASP A 22 -13.94 12.12 -9.76
C ASP A 22 -12.67 11.23 -9.65
N PHE A 23 -11.51 11.86 -9.47
CA PHE A 23 -10.25 11.16 -9.28
C PHE A 23 -10.22 10.44 -7.91
N PRO A 24 -9.97 9.11 -7.86
CA PRO A 24 -9.94 8.35 -6.62
C PRO A 24 -8.66 8.67 -5.85
N LEU A 25 -8.84 9.43 -4.77
CA LEU A 25 -7.72 9.94 -3.98
C LEU A 25 -7.56 9.18 -2.67
N LEU A 26 -8.68 8.86 -2.02
CA LEU A 26 -8.72 8.35 -0.66
C LEU A 26 -9.71 7.17 -0.56
N THR A 27 -9.23 6.02 -0.11
CA THR A 27 -10.08 4.90 0.32
C THR A 27 -9.95 4.72 1.83
N ILE A 28 -11.08 4.57 2.50
CA ILE A 28 -11.16 4.37 3.95
C ILE A 28 -11.91 3.07 4.24
N GLY A 29 -11.31 2.23 5.07
CA GLY A 29 -11.87 0.98 5.53
C GLY A 29 -13.05 1.15 6.49
N ARG A 30 -13.69 0.03 6.81
CA ARG A 30 -14.84 -0.01 7.71
C ARG A 30 -14.45 0.44 9.12
N ASN A 31 -15.39 1.09 9.78
CA ASN A 31 -15.32 1.55 11.16
C ASN A 31 -14.13 2.48 11.47
N SER A 32 -13.53 3.06 10.44
CA SER A 32 -12.54 4.13 10.56
C SER A 32 -13.22 5.49 10.51
N TYR A 33 -12.73 6.44 11.31
CA TYR A 33 -13.19 7.82 11.31
C TYR A 33 -12.03 8.80 11.17
N ILE A 34 -12.36 9.99 10.66
CA ILE A 34 -11.45 11.13 10.52
C ILE A 34 -12.12 12.36 11.11
N ASN A 35 -11.54 12.88 12.20
CA ASN A 35 -12.03 14.11 12.80
C ASN A 35 -11.70 15.33 11.95
N ASP A 36 -10.43 15.48 11.54
CA ASP A 36 -10.01 16.57 10.66
C ASP A 36 -8.68 16.21 9.99
N MET A 37 -8.69 16.14 8.66
CA MET A 37 -7.51 15.85 7.86
C MET A 37 -7.40 16.74 6.62
N ASP A 38 -6.18 17.19 6.34
CA ASP A 38 -5.81 17.88 5.11
C ASP A 38 -4.86 17.02 4.27
N ILE A 39 -5.06 17.05 2.97
CA ILE A 39 -4.20 16.38 1.99
C ILE A 39 -3.64 17.45 1.07
N GLN A 40 -2.33 17.62 1.11
CA GLN A 40 -1.63 18.55 0.24
C GLN A 40 -1.02 17.78 -0.92
N VAL A 41 -1.47 18.07 -2.13
CA VAL A 41 -0.98 17.49 -3.39
C VAL A 41 -0.99 18.57 -4.47
N SER A 42 -0.10 18.44 -5.46
CA SER A 42 -0.08 19.33 -6.62
C SER A 42 -1.30 19.05 -7.54
N PRO A 43 -2.07 20.05 -7.97
CA PRO A 43 -3.20 19.85 -8.88
C PRO A 43 -2.79 19.10 -10.16
N GLY A 44 -3.62 18.15 -10.59
CA GLY A 44 -3.37 17.30 -11.75
C GLY A 44 -2.39 16.14 -11.50
N SER A 45 -1.78 16.06 -10.30
CA SER A 45 -0.82 15.00 -9.98
C SER A 45 -1.48 13.64 -9.94
N GLU A 46 -0.97 12.72 -10.76
CA GLU A 46 -1.44 11.35 -10.86
C GLU A 46 -0.68 10.39 -9.95
N ILE A 47 0.06 10.89 -8.95
CA ILE A 47 0.78 10.00 -8.05
C ILE A 47 0.03 9.77 -6.73
N VAL A 48 -0.93 10.63 -6.39
CA VAL A 48 -1.66 10.48 -5.12
C VAL A 48 -2.48 9.19 -5.09
N ASN A 49 -2.33 8.46 -3.99
CA ASN A 49 -3.07 7.24 -3.67
C ASN A 49 -3.04 7.00 -2.17
N ILE A 50 -4.16 7.25 -1.48
CA ILE A 50 -4.20 7.15 -0.01
C ILE A 50 -5.16 6.05 0.39
N HIS A 51 -4.64 5.07 1.13
CA HIS A 51 -5.43 4.00 1.71
C HIS A 51 -5.37 4.08 3.23
N ILE A 52 -6.54 4.01 3.86
CA ILE A 52 -6.70 3.89 5.32
C ILE A 52 -7.46 2.60 5.59
N GLY A 53 -6.89 1.73 6.41
CA GLY A 53 -7.48 0.45 6.76
C GLY A 53 -8.73 0.57 7.62
N ASN A 54 -9.15 -0.57 8.16
CA ASN A 54 -10.33 -0.71 9.01
C ASN A 54 -10.03 -0.30 10.45
N TYR A 55 -11.02 0.19 11.19
CA TYR A 55 -10.97 0.50 12.63
C TYR A 55 -9.92 1.54 13.04
N CYS A 56 -9.59 2.48 12.15
CA CYS A 56 -8.64 3.55 12.44
C CYS A 56 -9.29 4.74 13.15
N SER A 57 -8.52 5.36 14.05
CA SER A 57 -8.88 6.57 14.77
C SER A 57 -7.96 7.70 14.36
N ILE A 58 -8.45 8.63 13.53
CA ILE A 58 -7.66 9.76 13.04
C ILE A 58 -8.11 11.05 13.75
N GLY A 59 -7.18 11.65 14.52
CA GLY A 59 -7.39 12.86 15.29
C GLY A 59 -7.60 14.11 14.44
N TYR A 60 -7.53 15.27 15.09
CA TYR A 60 -7.72 16.58 14.46
C TYR A 60 -6.44 17.10 13.82
N LYS A 61 -6.58 17.90 12.75
CA LYS A 61 -5.47 18.58 12.05
C LYS A 61 -4.36 17.63 11.60
N VAL A 62 -4.72 16.44 11.12
CA VAL A 62 -3.75 15.52 10.51
C VAL A 62 -3.45 15.98 9.10
N MET A 63 -2.18 16.04 8.72
CA MET A 63 -1.76 16.49 7.39
C MET A 63 -1.04 15.37 6.64
N LEU A 64 -1.52 15.05 5.44
CA LEU A 64 -0.84 14.19 4.49
C LEU A 64 -0.14 15.06 3.45
N LEU A 65 1.20 15.09 3.48
CA LEU A 65 2.01 15.86 2.54
C LEU A 65 2.45 14.96 1.37
N VAL A 66 1.70 15.00 0.28
CA VAL A 66 1.92 14.19 -0.93
C VAL A 66 2.55 15.06 -2.01
N ASP A 67 3.69 14.63 -2.56
CA ASP A 67 4.20 15.17 -3.83
C ASP A 67 4.45 16.69 -3.87
N ARG A 68 5.22 17.21 -2.90
CA ARG A 68 5.58 18.63 -2.78
C ARG A 68 7.09 18.88 -2.64
N ASN A 69 7.91 17.92 -3.04
CA ASN A 69 9.37 18.05 -2.92
C ASN A 69 9.96 18.92 -4.03
N HIS A 70 11.01 19.64 -3.65
CA HIS A 70 11.88 20.39 -4.55
C HIS A 70 13.21 19.67 -4.69
N ASP A 71 13.83 19.74 -5.86
CA ASP A 71 15.11 19.07 -6.09
C ASP A 71 16.23 19.81 -5.37
N TYR A 72 16.46 19.45 -4.10
CA TYR A 72 17.49 20.06 -3.28
C TYR A 72 18.92 19.69 -3.69
N LYS A 73 19.08 18.80 -4.69
CA LYS A 73 20.38 18.52 -5.32
C LYS A 73 20.64 19.37 -6.55
N SER A 74 19.62 20.02 -7.10
CA SER A 74 19.79 21.00 -8.17
C SER A 74 20.42 22.29 -7.65
N ILE A 75 21.06 23.05 -8.55
CA ILE A 75 21.68 24.35 -8.24
C ILE A 75 20.66 25.31 -7.60
N SER A 76 19.39 25.20 -8.02
CA SER A 76 18.28 25.97 -7.45
C SER A 76 17.08 25.07 -7.18
N THR A 77 16.37 25.35 -6.09
CA THR A 77 15.09 24.74 -5.74
C THR A 77 13.89 25.55 -6.23
N ALA A 78 14.14 26.70 -6.87
CA ALA A 78 13.10 27.65 -7.28
C ALA A 78 12.21 27.07 -8.39
N PRO A 79 10.89 27.03 -8.21
CA PRO A 79 9.98 26.43 -9.19
C PRO A 79 9.84 27.24 -10.49
N ILE A 80 10.21 28.53 -10.48
CA ILE A 80 10.14 29.43 -11.65
C ILE A 80 11.17 29.09 -12.71
N LEU A 81 12.27 28.46 -12.31
CA LEU A 81 13.27 27.95 -13.23
C LEU A 81 12.72 26.61 -13.71
N GLU A 82 12.26 26.52 -14.96
CA GLU A 82 11.68 25.33 -15.61
C GLU A 82 12.70 24.20 -15.81
N ILE A 83 13.42 23.85 -14.74
CA ILE A 83 14.45 22.82 -14.73
C ILE A 83 13.74 21.46 -14.64
N GLU A 84 14.11 20.56 -15.55
CA GLU A 84 13.64 19.18 -15.52
C GLU A 84 13.97 18.53 -14.17
N ARG A 85 12.92 18.18 -13.41
CA ARG A 85 13.09 17.62 -12.06
C ARG A 85 13.40 16.13 -12.15
N LYS A 86 14.62 15.74 -11.81
CA LYS A 86 15.04 14.33 -11.66
C LYS A 86 14.67 13.75 -10.30
N LEU A 87 13.51 14.14 -9.75
CA LEU A 87 13.07 13.69 -8.44
C LEU A 87 12.27 12.41 -8.54
N HIS A 88 12.60 11.48 -7.65
CA HIS A 88 11.69 10.39 -7.35
C HIS A 88 10.47 10.95 -6.62
N ARG A 89 9.31 10.78 -7.23
CA ARG A 89 8.06 11.23 -6.66
C ARG A 89 7.33 10.02 -6.11
N LYS A 90 7.21 10.01 -4.78
CA LYS A 90 6.38 9.04 -4.09
C LYS A 90 5.00 9.65 -3.90
N GLY A 91 3.96 8.86 -4.09
CA GLY A 91 2.60 9.40 -4.03
C GLY A 91 1.64 8.63 -3.13
N GLN A 92 2.02 7.42 -2.74
CA GLN A 92 1.15 6.58 -1.93
C GLN A 92 1.40 6.74 -0.44
N ILE A 93 0.31 6.81 0.33
CA ILE A 93 0.34 6.69 1.78
C ILE A 93 -0.60 5.55 2.16
N ILE A 94 -0.09 4.59 2.93
CA ILE A 94 -0.87 3.44 3.42
C ILE A 94 -0.91 3.51 4.94
N ILE A 95 -2.10 3.67 5.47
CA ILE A 95 -2.39 3.49 6.90
C ILE A 95 -3.07 2.14 7.04
N GLY A 96 -2.47 1.24 7.81
CA GLY A 96 -2.99 -0.11 8.06
C GLY A 96 -4.30 -0.12 8.84
N HIS A 97 -4.63 -1.26 9.42
CA HIS A 97 -5.82 -1.47 10.24
C HIS A 97 -5.56 -1.12 11.72
N ASP A 98 -6.57 -0.73 12.50
CA ASP A 98 -6.45 -0.43 13.94
C ASP A 98 -5.38 0.64 14.27
N VAL A 99 -5.13 1.59 13.37
CA VAL A 99 -4.14 2.63 13.59
C VAL A 99 -4.76 3.79 14.37
N TRP A 100 -4.08 4.24 15.41
CA TRP A 100 -4.44 5.47 16.13
C TRP A 100 -3.46 6.59 15.80
N ILE A 101 -3.98 7.68 15.24
CA ILE A 101 -3.21 8.88 14.90
C ILE A 101 -3.69 10.03 15.77
N GLY A 102 -2.80 10.55 16.61
CA GLY A 102 -3.05 11.72 17.45
C GLY A 102 -3.22 13.02 16.66
N ASN A 103 -3.55 14.09 17.38
CA ASN A 103 -3.78 15.40 16.76
C ASN A 103 -2.49 16.01 16.21
N ASN A 104 -2.60 16.87 15.18
CA ASN A 104 -1.50 17.63 14.60
C ASN A 104 -0.33 16.77 14.08
N VAL A 105 -0.63 15.57 13.56
CA VAL A 105 0.38 14.69 12.96
C VAL A 105 0.58 15.06 11.49
N ILE A 106 1.84 15.04 11.04
CA ILE A 106 2.21 15.20 9.63
C ILE A 106 2.76 13.87 9.12
N ILE A 107 2.24 13.38 7.99
CA ILE A 107 2.69 12.15 7.34
C ILE A 107 3.24 12.48 5.96
N LEU A 108 4.49 12.11 5.72
CA LEU A 108 5.15 12.38 4.44
C LEU A 108 4.81 11.33 3.38
N SER A 109 4.94 11.74 2.13
CA SER A 109 4.65 10.88 0.99
C SER A 109 5.48 9.59 0.95
N GLY A 110 4.85 8.49 0.53
CA GLY A 110 5.50 7.17 0.45
C GLY A 110 5.58 6.42 1.77
N VAL A 111 5.00 6.94 2.84
CA VAL A 111 5.00 6.31 4.16
C VAL A 111 3.91 5.25 4.27
N ARG A 112 4.28 4.14 4.87
CA ARG A 112 3.39 3.08 5.33
C ARG A 112 3.38 2.98 6.85
N ILE A 113 2.20 2.99 7.45
CA ILE A 113 1.97 2.79 8.89
C ILE A 113 1.32 1.42 9.06
N GLY A 114 2.00 0.51 9.78
CA GLY A 114 1.54 -0.86 9.98
C GLY A 114 0.34 -1.00 10.91
N ASN A 115 -0.31 -2.15 10.84
CA ASN A 115 -1.54 -2.42 11.61
C ASN A 115 -1.31 -2.26 13.11
N GLY A 116 -2.26 -1.65 13.82
CA GLY A 116 -2.21 -1.46 15.26
C GLY A 116 -1.22 -0.39 15.73
N ALA A 117 -0.52 0.32 14.84
CA ALA A 117 0.43 1.34 15.23
C ALA A 117 -0.24 2.54 15.92
N VAL A 118 0.50 3.22 16.78
CA VAL A 118 0.07 4.45 17.45
C VAL A 118 1.03 5.57 17.10
N ILE A 119 0.50 6.66 16.56
CA ILE A 119 1.26 7.87 16.24
C ILE A 119 0.87 8.94 17.25
N GLY A 120 1.82 9.33 18.10
CA GLY A 120 1.57 10.38 19.10
C GLY A 120 1.29 11.75 18.46
N ALA A 121 0.59 12.61 19.18
CA ALA A 121 0.28 13.96 18.71
C ALA A 121 1.55 14.76 18.35
N GLY A 122 1.46 15.63 17.33
CA GLY A 122 2.58 16.47 16.88
C GLY A 122 3.71 15.75 16.15
N THR A 123 3.55 14.46 15.84
CA THR A 123 4.60 13.65 15.20
C THR A 123 4.76 13.98 13.72
N VAL A 124 5.99 14.03 13.23
CA VAL A 124 6.31 14.13 11.80
C VAL A 124 6.83 12.79 11.29
N VAL A 125 5.95 12.01 10.66
CA VAL A 125 6.23 10.66 10.19
C VAL A 125 6.96 10.71 8.85
N THR A 126 8.28 10.49 8.88
CA THR A 126 9.15 10.57 7.68
C THR A 126 9.53 9.21 7.09
N LYS A 127 9.22 8.11 7.79
CA LYS A 127 9.57 6.73 7.42
C LYS A 127 8.45 5.79 7.84
N ASN A 128 8.46 4.58 7.27
CA ASN A 128 7.48 3.54 7.60
C ASN A 128 7.49 3.21 9.09
N VAL A 129 6.30 2.97 9.65
CA VAL A 129 6.09 2.59 11.05
C VAL A 129 5.69 1.11 11.08
N PRO A 130 6.43 0.24 11.80
CA PRO A 130 6.07 -1.18 11.90
C PRO A 130 4.72 -1.41 12.58
N PRO A 131 4.09 -2.58 12.37
CA PRO A 131 2.85 -2.90 13.06
C PRO A 131 3.01 -2.88 14.58
N TYR A 132 1.98 -2.38 15.27
CA TYR A 132 1.91 -2.23 16.73
C TYR A 132 3.01 -1.37 17.37
N ALA A 133 3.83 -0.67 16.58
CA ALA A 133 4.81 0.28 17.09
C ALA A 133 4.11 1.55 17.60
N ILE A 134 4.70 2.16 18.63
CA ILE A 134 4.31 3.47 19.13
C ILE A 134 5.41 4.44 18.72
N ALA A 135 5.05 5.41 17.88
CA ALA A 135 5.96 6.37 17.27
C ALA A 135 5.59 7.80 17.66
N VAL A 136 6.58 8.60 18.06
CA VAL A 136 6.38 9.99 18.51
C VAL A 136 7.48 10.93 18.02
N GLY A 137 7.15 12.22 17.94
CA GLY A 137 8.14 13.31 17.85
C GLY A 137 8.48 13.79 16.44
N ASN A 138 9.38 14.77 16.38
CA ASN A 138 9.94 15.35 15.16
C ASN A 138 11.46 15.58 15.38
N PRO A 139 12.36 14.76 14.81
CA PRO A 139 12.07 13.65 13.92
C PRO A 139 11.37 12.49 14.65
N MET A 140 10.49 11.79 13.94
CA MET A 140 9.78 10.62 14.49
C MET A 140 10.76 9.52 14.94
N LYS A 141 10.51 8.99 16.14
CA LYS A 141 11.18 7.82 16.70
C LYS A 141 10.14 6.80 17.17
N ILE A 142 10.45 5.52 16.98
CA ILE A 142 9.71 4.43 17.65
C ILE A 142 10.22 4.36 19.08
N ILE A 143 9.32 4.51 20.05
CA ILE A 143 9.67 4.53 21.48
C ILE A 143 9.43 3.18 22.17
N LYS A 144 8.46 2.40 21.69
CA LYS A 144 8.16 1.04 22.15
C LYS A 144 7.17 0.37 21.19
N TYR A 145 6.86 -0.88 21.46
CA TYR A 145 5.74 -1.60 20.85
C TYR A 145 4.59 -1.73 21.86
N ARG A 146 3.35 -1.88 21.39
CA ARG A 146 2.17 -2.12 22.24
C ARG A 146 2.26 -3.46 22.97
N PHE A 147 2.86 -4.46 22.32
CA PHE A 147 2.91 -5.87 22.71
C PHE A 147 4.28 -6.46 22.36
N ASP A 148 4.56 -7.68 22.82
CA ASP A 148 5.79 -8.37 22.44
C ASP A 148 5.74 -8.89 20.99
N ALA A 149 6.89 -9.33 20.47
CA ALA A 149 6.99 -9.77 19.07
C ALA A 149 6.14 -11.02 18.75
N ILE A 150 5.97 -11.93 19.72
CA ILE A 150 5.18 -13.16 19.54
C ILE A 150 3.70 -12.81 19.47
N GLU A 151 3.23 -11.97 20.38
CA GLU A 151 1.85 -11.47 20.41
C GLU A 151 1.51 -10.69 19.14
N ILE A 152 2.43 -9.82 18.69
CA ILE A 152 2.28 -9.09 17.41
C ILE A 152 2.13 -10.07 16.26
N LYS A 153 2.98 -11.10 16.17
CA LYS A 153 2.89 -12.12 15.12
C LYS A 153 1.55 -12.85 15.17
N LYS A 154 1.07 -13.22 16.36
CA LYS A 154 -0.26 -13.85 16.53
C LYS A 154 -1.37 -12.92 16.06
N LEU A 155 -1.35 -11.63 16.43
CA LEU A 155 -2.37 -10.67 16.00
C LEU A 155 -2.38 -10.44 14.48
N GLN A 156 -1.20 -10.35 13.85
CA GLN A 156 -1.06 -10.25 12.38
C GLN A 156 -1.59 -11.50 11.66
N SER A 157 -1.57 -12.66 12.31
CA SER A 157 -2.18 -13.89 11.79
C SER A 157 -3.70 -13.92 12.02
N ILE A 158 -4.17 -13.49 13.19
CA ILE A 158 -5.59 -13.48 13.55
C ILE A 158 -6.41 -12.52 12.66
N LYS A 159 -5.83 -11.36 12.30
CA LYS A 159 -6.44 -10.32 11.44
C LYS A 159 -7.89 -10.02 11.81
N TRP A 160 -8.13 -9.74 13.10
CA TRP A 160 -9.49 -9.54 13.62
C TRP A 160 -10.24 -8.42 12.87
N TRP A 161 -9.52 -7.44 12.34
CA TRP A 161 -10.05 -6.35 11.52
C TRP A 161 -10.66 -6.80 10.19
N ASN A 162 -10.59 -8.10 9.84
CA ASN A 162 -11.26 -8.72 8.70
C ASN A 162 -12.40 -9.67 9.10
N TRP A 163 -12.68 -9.86 10.40
CA TRP A 163 -13.79 -10.70 10.84
C TRP A 163 -15.14 -10.15 10.40
N SER A 164 -16.10 -11.03 10.11
CA SER A 164 -17.48 -10.58 9.85
C SER A 164 -18.05 -9.86 11.07
N LYS A 165 -19.07 -9.02 10.85
CA LYS A 165 -19.79 -8.32 11.91
C LYS A 165 -20.28 -9.29 13.00
N ASP A 166 -20.95 -10.37 12.59
CA ASP A 166 -21.43 -11.40 13.51
C ASP A 166 -20.32 -12.03 14.35
N LYS A 167 -19.15 -12.25 13.76
CA LYS A 167 -18.00 -12.80 14.50
C LYS A 167 -17.45 -11.78 15.48
N LEU A 168 -17.44 -10.49 15.15
CA LEU A 168 -17.04 -9.43 16.08
C LEU A 168 -18.03 -9.32 17.24
N ASP A 169 -19.33 -9.23 16.96
CA ASP A 169 -20.38 -9.06 17.97
C ASP A 169 -20.36 -10.21 18.99
N LYS A 170 -20.24 -11.46 18.51
CA LYS A 170 -20.12 -12.65 19.37
C LYS A 170 -18.86 -12.63 20.25
N ASN A 171 -17.81 -11.95 19.81
CA ASN A 171 -16.50 -11.97 20.47
C ASN A 171 -16.09 -10.63 21.08
N ILE A 172 -16.98 -9.63 21.14
CA ILE A 172 -16.64 -8.27 21.59
C ILE A 172 -16.07 -8.25 23.01
N LYS A 173 -16.56 -9.13 23.88
CA LYS A 173 -16.10 -9.30 25.28
C LYS A 173 -14.61 -9.63 25.41
N TRP A 174 -13.99 -10.16 24.35
CA TRP A 174 -12.58 -10.54 24.36
C TRP A 174 -11.64 -9.34 24.15
N PHE A 175 -12.09 -8.27 23.49
CA PHE A 175 -11.25 -7.10 23.17
C PHE A 175 -10.83 -6.28 24.39
N GLY A 176 -11.54 -6.44 25.53
CA GLY A 176 -11.16 -5.85 26.82
C GLY A 176 -10.28 -6.75 27.70
N LYS A 177 -9.91 -7.95 27.23
CA LYS A 177 -9.08 -8.90 27.99
C LYS A 177 -7.59 -8.63 27.77
N LYS A 178 -6.74 -9.25 28.61
CA LYS A 178 -5.29 -9.27 28.39
C LYS A 178 -4.98 -9.90 27.03
N ILE A 179 -3.94 -9.40 26.37
CA ILE A 179 -3.57 -9.82 25.01
C ILE A 179 -3.24 -11.32 24.93
N GLU A 180 -2.58 -11.90 25.94
CA GLU A 180 -2.32 -13.34 26.03
C GLU A 180 -3.61 -14.16 26.01
N VAL A 181 -4.65 -13.71 26.74
CA VAL A 181 -5.95 -14.39 26.80
C VAL A 181 -6.64 -14.34 25.45
N PHE A 182 -6.61 -13.19 24.78
CA PHE A 182 -7.18 -13.04 23.44
C PHE A 182 -6.45 -13.91 22.42
N THR A 183 -5.12 -13.88 22.42
CA THR A 183 -4.33 -14.61 21.42
C THR A 183 -4.39 -16.11 21.65
N ASN A 184 -4.45 -16.61 22.89
CA ASN A 184 -4.61 -18.04 23.14
C ASN A 184 -5.95 -18.59 22.65
N GLU A 185 -7.01 -17.78 22.68
CA GLU A 185 -8.34 -18.18 22.18
C GLU A 185 -8.38 -18.22 20.64
N PHE A 186 -7.85 -17.19 19.97
CA PHE A 186 -8.08 -16.99 18.54
C PHE A 186 -6.92 -17.35 17.64
N TYR A 187 -5.70 -17.43 18.16
CA TYR A 187 -4.55 -17.84 17.38
C TYR A 187 -4.64 -19.34 17.13
N LYS A 188 -4.60 -19.70 15.85
CA LYS A 188 -4.39 -21.08 15.42
C LYS A 188 -3.00 -21.14 14.85
N ASP A 189 -2.20 -22.10 15.30
CA ASP A 189 -0.91 -22.37 14.67
C ASP A 189 -1.16 -22.99 13.28
N THR A 190 -1.46 -22.11 12.33
CA THR A 190 -1.41 -22.44 10.93
C THR A 190 0.07 -22.37 10.57
N ASN A 191 0.81 -23.44 10.84
CA ASN A 191 2.07 -23.73 10.17
C ASN A 191 1.76 -23.87 8.67
N VAL A 192 1.51 -22.74 8.01
CA VAL A 192 1.71 -22.62 6.57
C VAL A 192 3.22 -22.58 6.45
N ASP A 193 3.75 -23.74 6.15
CA ASP A 193 5.14 -24.03 5.82
C ASP A 193 5.84 -22.78 5.27
N SER A 194 6.47 -22.03 6.18
CA SER A 194 7.13 -20.77 5.87
C SER A 194 8.51 -21.00 5.26
N SER A 195 8.85 -22.26 4.96
CA SER A 195 9.92 -22.54 4.03
C SER A 195 9.52 -21.98 2.67
N LYS A 196 9.98 -20.74 2.40
CA LYS A 196 10.50 -20.47 1.07
C LYS A 196 11.44 -21.65 0.79
N LEU A 197 11.02 -22.57 -0.08
CA LEU A 197 11.89 -23.63 -0.59
C LEU A 197 12.93 -22.88 -1.45
N SER A 198 13.92 -22.30 -0.79
CA SER A 198 14.94 -21.46 -1.40
C SER A 198 15.94 -22.38 -2.08
N LEU A 199 15.56 -22.85 -3.26
CA LEU A 199 16.47 -23.45 -4.23
C LEU A 199 16.41 -22.72 -5.57
N LYS A 200 16.22 -21.39 -5.54
CA LYS A 200 16.50 -20.53 -6.68
C LYS A 200 17.20 -19.27 -6.22
N GLU A 201 18.53 -19.32 -6.17
CA GLU A 201 19.30 -18.11 -6.42
C GLU A 201 19.05 -17.71 -7.88
N LYS A 202 18.23 -16.67 -8.10
CA LYS A 202 18.55 -15.49 -8.94
C LYS A 202 17.32 -14.71 -9.47
N SER A 203 16.11 -15.28 -9.58
CA SER A 203 14.94 -14.55 -10.12
C SER A 203 14.16 -13.74 -9.07
N LYS A 204 13.90 -12.45 -9.32
CA LYS A 204 12.97 -11.63 -8.51
C LYS A 204 11.58 -11.62 -9.15
N ASP A 205 10.59 -12.07 -8.40
CA ASP A 205 9.21 -12.14 -8.90
C ASP A 205 8.37 -10.98 -8.36
N ILE A 206 7.71 -10.26 -9.27
CA ILE A 206 6.87 -9.10 -8.99
C ILE A 206 5.43 -9.47 -9.32
N LEU A 207 4.57 -9.58 -8.31
CA LEU A 207 3.13 -9.78 -8.51
C LEU A 207 2.44 -8.46 -8.82
N PHE A 208 1.56 -8.50 -9.83
CA PHE A 208 0.66 -7.41 -10.15
C PHE A 208 -0.75 -7.96 -10.44
N ILE A 209 -1.75 -7.35 -9.80
CA ILE A 209 -3.17 -7.62 -10.06
C ILE A 209 -3.74 -6.36 -10.73
N PRO A 210 -3.93 -6.37 -12.07
CA PRO A 210 -4.31 -5.19 -12.83
C PRO A 210 -5.69 -4.64 -12.46
N ASP A 211 -5.79 -3.32 -12.34
CA ASP A 211 -6.99 -2.56 -12.01
C ASP A 211 -7.83 -2.22 -13.24
N PHE A 212 -8.06 -3.19 -14.13
CA PHE A 212 -8.68 -2.99 -15.46
C PHE A 212 -10.02 -2.25 -15.50
N ASN A 213 -10.78 -2.29 -14.40
CA ASN A 213 -12.13 -1.77 -14.33
C ASN A 213 -12.22 -0.50 -13.47
N ASP A 214 -11.09 -0.04 -12.92
CA ASP A 214 -11.05 1.21 -12.17
C ASP A 214 -11.12 2.40 -13.13
N ARG A 215 -11.66 3.53 -12.65
CA ARG A 215 -11.88 4.73 -13.47
C ARG A 215 -10.57 5.40 -13.92
N TYR A 216 -9.55 5.34 -13.07
CA TYR A 216 -8.21 5.87 -13.32
C TYR A 216 -7.19 4.76 -13.12
N PRO A 217 -7.23 3.75 -14.00
CA PRO A 217 -6.45 2.54 -13.83
C PRO A 217 -4.97 2.83 -14.07
N ILE A 218 -4.10 2.10 -13.39
CA ILE A 218 -2.64 2.23 -13.55
C ILE A 218 -2.00 1.06 -14.30
N TRP A 219 -2.76 0.00 -14.60
CA TRP A 219 -2.20 -1.19 -15.21
C TRP A 219 -1.39 -0.91 -16.48
N GLU A 220 -1.91 -0.08 -17.39
CA GLU A 220 -1.21 0.19 -18.66
C GLU A 220 0.13 0.88 -18.41
N LYS A 221 0.17 1.88 -17.52
CA LYS A 221 1.40 2.54 -17.08
C LYS A 221 2.39 1.53 -16.47
N VAL A 222 1.93 0.65 -15.58
CA VAL A 222 2.76 -0.38 -14.94
C VAL A 222 3.40 -1.29 -16.00
N PHE A 223 2.61 -1.81 -16.94
CA PHE A 223 3.13 -2.69 -17.99
C PHE A 223 4.11 -1.98 -18.92
N LEU A 224 3.78 -0.78 -19.40
CA LEU A 224 4.65 -0.01 -20.29
C LEU A 224 5.97 0.36 -19.60
N GLU A 225 5.92 0.81 -18.35
CA GLU A 225 7.13 1.16 -17.60
C GLU A 225 7.98 -0.08 -17.31
N TYR A 226 7.36 -1.23 -16.98
CA TYR A 226 8.08 -2.49 -16.79
C TYR A 226 8.83 -2.90 -18.06
N ILE A 227 8.15 -2.87 -19.21
CA ILE A 227 8.71 -3.24 -20.52
C ILE A 227 9.84 -2.30 -20.94
N ASN A 228 9.69 -1.00 -20.70
CA ASN A 228 10.72 -0.01 -21.01
C ASN A 228 11.89 -0.03 -20.03
N THR A 229 11.66 -0.54 -18.81
CA THR A 229 12.69 -0.68 -17.80
C THR A 229 13.48 -1.96 -18.07
N PHE A 230 12.87 -3.14 -18.02
CA PHE A 230 13.60 -4.40 -18.01
C PHE A 230 13.74 -5.03 -19.40
N SER A 231 14.64 -6.00 -19.51
CA SER A 231 14.91 -6.79 -20.70
C SER A 231 14.96 -8.28 -20.34
N LYS A 232 15.04 -9.17 -21.35
CA LYS A 232 15.23 -10.61 -21.12
C LYS A 232 16.50 -10.99 -20.34
N LYS A 233 17.45 -10.07 -20.21
CA LYS A 233 18.71 -10.28 -19.46
C LYS A 233 18.55 -9.99 -17.97
N ASP A 234 17.52 -9.24 -17.60
CA ASP A 234 17.19 -8.96 -16.22
C ASP A 234 16.50 -10.20 -15.64
N ASP A 235 17.01 -10.74 -14.53
CA ASP A 235 16.42 -11.90 -13.86
C ASP A 235 15.23 -11.47 -12.98
N ILE A 236 14.22 -10.89 -13.64
CA ILE A 236 13.02 -10.33 -13.03
C ILE A 236 11.81 -10.78 -13.86
N THR A 237 10.78 -11.30 -13.18
CA THR A 237 9.52 -11.69 -13.81
C THR A 237 8.37 -10.86 -13.24
N LEU A 238 7.59 -10.23 -14.12
CA LEU A 238 6.29 -9.66 -13.76
C LEU A 238 5.23 -10.75 -13.87
N ILE A 239 4.63 -11.14 -12.76
CA ILE A 239 3.51 -12.08 -12.71
C ILE A 239 2.22 -11.27 -12.67
N ALA A 240 1.43 -11.33 -13.74
CA ALA A 240 0.16 -10.63 -13.85
C ALA A 240 -1.01 -11.60 -13.67
N ASN A 241 -1.78 -11.45 -12.58
CA ASN A 241 -3.01 -12.23 -12.40
C ASN A 241 -4.18 -11.56 -13.11
N VAL A 242 -4.71 -12.22 -14.12
CA VAL A 242 -5.64 -11.62 -15.08
C VAL A 242 -6.82 -12.55 -15.24
N LYS A 243 -8.03 -11.99 -15.11
CA LYS A 243 -9.26 -12.71 -15.45
C LYS A 243 -9.25 -13.06 -16.93
N GLU A 244 -9.71 -14.24 -17.29
CA GLU A 244 -9.69 -14.71 -18.69
C GLU A 244 -10.25 -13.69 -19.69
N LYS A 245 -11.38 -13.05 -19.32
CA LYS A 245 -12.04 -12.02 -20.13
C LYS A 245 -11.19 -10.78 -20.42
N ASP A 246 -10.18 -10.46 -19.60
CA ASP A 246 -9.39 -9.23 -19.69
C ASP A 246 -8.03 -9.47 -20.38
N GLN A 247 -7.68 -10.71 -20.72
CA GLN A 247 -6.38 -11.07 -21.31
C GLN A 247 -6.08 -10.31 -22.61
N PHE A 248 -7.11 -10.06 -23.43
CA PHE A 248 -6.95 -9.34 -24.70
C PHE A 248 -6.38 -7.93 -24.52
N LYS A 249 -6.66 -7.26 -23.38
CA LYS A 249 -6.16 -5.92 -23.08
C LYS A 249 -4.64 -5.89 -22.99
N ILE A 250 -4.06 -6.89 -22.31
CA ILE A 250 -2.62 -7.05 -22.20
C ILE A 250 -2.02 -7.37 -23.56
N ASN A 251 -2.59 -8.34 -24.30
CA ASN A 251 -2.09 -8.72 -25.61
C ASN A 251 -2.00 -7.53 -26.59
N LYS A 252 -2.92 -6.57 -26.48
CA LYS A 252 -2.90 -5.33 -27.29
C LYS A 252 -1.69 -4.44 -26.94
N VAL A 253 -1.41 -4.23 -25.66
CA VAL A 253 -0.24 -3.47 -25.21
C VAL A 253 1.05 -4.14 -25.67
N TYR A 254 1.12 -5.47 -25.56
CA TYR A 254 2.24 -6.26 -26.07
C TYR A 254 2.48 -6.06 -27.57
N LYS A 255 1.45 -6.25 -28.40
CA LYS A 255 1.61 -6.14 -29.85
C LYS A 255 2.11 -4.76 -30.31
N ASN A 256 1.71 -3.70 -29.60
CA ASN A 256 2.06 -2.33 -29.97
C ASN A 256 3.44 -1.88 -29.48
N ALA A 257 4.01 -2.54 -28.46
CA ALA A 257 5.24 -2.12 -27.80
C ALA A 257 6.49 -2.96 -28.19
N PHE A 258 6.35 -3.97 -29.06
CA PHE A 258 7.37 -5.02 -29.24
C PHE A 258 8.26 -4.89 -30.48
N SER A 259 9.55 -5.22 -30.29
CA SER A 259 10.38 -5.98 -31.24
C SER A 259 10.83 -7.27 -30.54
N GLU A 260 10.68 -8.44 -31.15
CA GLU A 260 10.71 -9.75 -30.48
C GLU A 260 12.04 -10.14 -29.79
N THR A 261 13.12 -9.40 -30.01
CA THR A 261 14.48 -9.89 -29.70
C THR A 261 14.98 -9.59 -28.27
N ASN A 262 14.35 -8.70 -27.48
CA ASN A 262 14.88 -8.28 -26.17
C ASN A 262 13.85 -8.11 -25.02
N SER A 263 12.61 -8.55 -25.17
CA SER A 263 11.53 -8.27 -24.22
C SER A 263 11.69 -8.95 -22.84
N PRO A 264 11.34 -8.28 -21.73
CA PRO A 264 11.47 -8.85 -20.38
C PRO A 264 10.46 -9.99 -20.12
N HIS A 265 10.76 -10.80 -19.10
CA HIS A 265 9.89 -11.90 -18.68
C HIS A 265 8.62 -11.39 -18.01
N ILE A 266 7.47 -11.82 -18.52
CA ILE A 266 6.15 -11.56 -17.95
C ILE A 266 5.34 -12.85 -18.03
N LEU A 267 4.78 -13.26 -16.91
CA LEU A 267 3.95 -14.44 -16.78
C LEU A 267 2.50 -14.03 -16.52
N ILE A 268 1.59 -14.39 -17.42
CA ILE A 268 0.15 -14.18 -17.23
C ILE A 268 -0.43 -15.42 -16.55
N VAL A 269 -0.95 -15.26 -15.33
CA VAL A 269 -1.67 -16.30 -14.60
C VAL A 269 -3.17 -16.01 -14.61
N LYS A 270 -4.00 -17.06 -14.64
CA LYS A 270 -5.44 -16.95 -14.82
C LYS A 270 -6.19 -17.48 -13.61
N ASP A 271 -7.11 -16.66 -13.09
CA ASP A 271 -8.12 -17.03 -12.09
C ASP A 271 -7.58 -17.89 -10.93
N GLN A 272 -6.34 -17.60 -10.51
CA GLN A 272 -5.70 -18.28 -9.40
C GLN A 272 -6.26 -17.74 -8.08
N ASP A 273 -6.20 -18.56 -7.03
CA ASP A 273 -6.42 -18.07 -5.67
C ASP A 273 -5.40 -16.96 -5.39
N GLU A 274 -5.87 -15.71 -5.36
CA GLU A 274 -5.04 -14.51 -5.28
C GLU A 274 -4.14 -14.54 -4.04
N LYS A 275 -4.61 -15.12 -2.93
CA LYS A 275 -3.81 -15.25 -1.71
C LYS A 275 -2.61 -16.17 -1.91
N SER A 276 -2.78 -17.31 -2.58
CA SER A 276 -1.70 -18.27 -2.83
C SER A 276 -0.54 -17.69 -3.66
N LEU A 277 -0.82 -16.72 -4.54
CA LEU A 277 0.17 -16.06 -5.38
C LEU A 277 1.22 -15.31 -4.56
N PHE A 278 0.89 -14.85 -3.35
CA PHE A 278 1.83 -14.13 -2.49
C PHE A 278 2.90 -15.03 -1.85
N ARG A 279 2.73 -16.36 -1.87
CA ARG A 279 3.67 -17.29 -1.20
C ARG A 279 5.09 -17.25 -1.77
N ASN A 280 5.21 -17.06 -3.08
CA ASN A 280 6.45 -17.28 -3.82
C ASN A 280 6.96 -16.03 -4.55
N VAL A 281 6.41 -14.85 -4.27
CA VAL A 281 6.83 -13.60 -4.89
C VAL A 281 7.61 -12.73 -3.93
N ASP A 282 8.44 -11.84 -4.45
CA ASP A 282 9.26 -10.93 -3.63
C ASP A 282 8.62 -9.56 -3.49
N TYR A 283 7.89 -9.14 -4.53
CA TYR A 283 7.25 -7.82 -4.59
C TYR A 283 5.79 -7.91 -5.01
N PHE A 284 4.99 -6.95 -4.54
CA PHE A 284 3.62 -6.72 -4.99
C PHE A 284 3.44 -5.25 -5.37
N ILE A 285 2.88 -5.01 -6.56
CA ILE A 285 2.56 -3.66 -7.04
C ILE A 285 1.14 -3.29 -6.59
N THR A 286 1.04 -2.23 -5.79
CA THR A 286 -0.23 -1.71 -5.29
C THR A 286 -0.90 -0.76 -6.30
N THR A 287 -2.23 -0.71 -6.25
CA THR A 287 -3.07 0.11 -7.14
C THR A 287 -3.91 1.12 -6.34
N ARG A 288 -4.75 1.89 -7.04
CA ARG A 288 -5.79 2.73 -6.41
C ARG A 288 -7.05 1.95 -6.03
N SER A 289 -7.15 0.71 -6.47
CA SER A 289 -8.34 -0.10 -6.27
C SER A 289 -8.63 -0.31 -4.79
N THR A 290 -9.91 -0.38 -4.43
CA THR A 290 -10.34 -0.62 -3.05
C THR A 290 -9.87 -1.97 -2.51
N SER A 291 -9.63 -2.95 -3.40
CA SER A 291 -9.10 -4.26 -3.05
C SER A 291 -7.61 -4.25 -2.69
N THR A 292 -6.86 -3.17 -2.97
CA THR A 292 -5.42 -3.11 -2.68
C THR A 292 -5.12 -3.37 -1.20
N MET A 293 -5.98 -2.94 -0.28
CA MET A 293 -5.76 -3.19 1.16
C MET A 293 -5.83 -4.68 1.51
N GLN A 294 -6.72 -5.45 0.88
CA GLN A 294 -6.78 -6.90 1.06
C GLN A 294 -5.51 -7.59 0.53
N TYR A 295 -4.97 -7.10 -0.58
CA TYR A 295 -3.71 -7.60 -1.14
C TYR A 295 -2.50 -7.21 -0.31
N ILE A 296 -2.49 -6.02 0.30
CA ILE A 296 -1.47 -5.62 1.27
C ILE A 296 -1.49 -6.54 2.49
N ASP A 297 -2.66 -6.92 2.99
CA ASP A 297 -2.79 -7.90 4.07
C ASP A 297 -2.20 -9.27 3.67
N CYS A 298 -2.38 -9.69 2.41
CA CYS A 298 -1.75 -10.92 1.89
C CYS A 298 -0.22 -10.75 1.79
N ALA A 299 0.25 -9.61 1.29
CA ALA A 299 1.67 -9.31 1.20
C ALA A 299 2.36 -9.34 2.56
N ASP A 300 1.72 -8.77 3.59
CA ASP A 300 2.25 -8.81 4.96
C ASP A 300 2.36 -10.22 5.52
N GLU A 301 1.36 -11.07 5.25
CA GLU A 301 1.34 -12.46 5.73
C GLU A 301 2.52 -13.26 5.20
N PHE A 302 2.95 -12.99 3.96
CA PHE A 302 4.04 -13.69 3.29
C PHE A 302 5.34 -12.87 3.21
N ASN A 303 5.43 -11.75 3.93
CA ASN A 303 6.59 -10.84 3.92
C ASN A 303 6.99 -10.33 2.51
N VAL A 304 6.00 -10.11 1.64
CA VAL A 304 6.19 -9.56 0.29
C VAL A 304 6.37 -8.04 0.38
N LYS A 305 7.36 -7.51 -0.34
CA LYS A 305 7.64 -6.06 -0.35
C LYS A 305 6.67 -5.33 -1.27
N LEU A 306 6.28 -4.12 -0.88
CA LEU A 306 5.37 -3.32 -1.69
C LEU A 306 6.14 -2.42 -2.68
N ILE A 307 5.63 -2.32 -3.89
CA ILE A 307 5.96 -1.30 -4.89
C ILE A 307 4.70 -0.47 -5.10
N SER A 308 4.85 0.85 -5.14
CA SER A 308 3.72 1.71 -5.44
C SER A 308 3.58 1.88 -6.94
N GLY A 309 2.47 1.44 -7.53
CA GLY A 309 2.24 1.60 -8.96
C GLY A 309 1.96 3.05 -9.40
N VAL A 310 1.85 3.96 -8.44
CA VAL A 310 1.62 5.39 -8.68
C VAL A 310 2.89 6.23 -8.57
N ASP A 311 3.99 5.65 -8.05
CA ASP A 311 5.27 6.34 -7.96
C ASP A 311 5.82 6.66 -9.36
N VAL A 312 6.73 7.63 -9.40
CA VAL A 312 7.42 8.04 -10.63
C VAL A 312 8.92 8.15 -10.35
N PRO A 313 9.75 7.30 -10.97
CA PRO A 313 9.37 6.04 -11.64
C PRO A 313 8.81 5.00 -10.67
N ILE A 314 7.97 4.08 -11.17
CA ILE A 314 7.48 2.88 -10.47
C ILE A 314 8.63 1.92 -10.21
N PHE A 315 9.40 1.62 -11.26
CA PHE A 315 10.50 0.67 -11.18
C PHE A 315 11.83 1.40 -11.06
N LYS A 316 12.71 0.84 -10.23
CA LYS A 316 14.10 1.25 -10.19
C LYS A 316 14.93 0.13 -10.78
N LYS A 317 15.67 0.41 -11.85
CA LYS A 317 16.89 -0.36 -12.08
C LYS A 317 17.80 -0.06 -10.91
N TYR A 318 18.08 -1.08 -10.11
CA TYR A 318 19.17 -0.97 -9.16
C TYR A 318 20.44 -0.75 -10.00
N ASN A 319 21.13 0.37 -9.76
CA ASN A 319 22.55 0.47 -10.05
C ASN A 319 23.31 -0.26 -8.95
#